data_AF-A0A538KKG3-F1
#
_entry.id   AF-A0A538KKG3-F1
#
_cell.length_a   1.000
_cell.length_b   1.000
_cell.length_c   1.000
_cell.angle_alpha   90.00
_cell.angle_beta   90.00
_cell.angle_gamma   90.00
#
_symmetry.space_group_name_H-M   'P 1'
#
loop_
_entity.id
_entity.type
_entity.pdbx_description
1 polymer ?
#
loop_
_entity_poly.entity_id
_entity_poly.type
_entity_poly.pdbx_seq_one_letter_code
_entity_poly.pdbx_strand_id
1 'polypeptide(L)'
;MKRQRLILVAAAAGLTAAALTLGGVLHDSSSASPTAAAQVAPTSASGQPSPGNTLAVAARLQATLRGNPNDVPSLDSLGLAYQQRARETGDPTYYTKSDEALHRALALVPRDLLATSGLGSLALSRHRFREALVLGRPLATTASSAMRSSSSAATTPPSRLSTPWRASSRAFPRMPGSPTRASCSATFPGRSAR
;
A
#
# COMPACT_ATOMS: atom_id res chain seq x y z
N MET A 1 55.39 45.80 21.61
CA MET A 1 54.52 44.91 22.40
C MET A 1 53.68 44.00 21.49
N LYS A 2 54.20 43.43 20.39
CA LYS A 2 54.76 42.06 20.26
C LYS A 2 54.00 40.87 20.90
N ARG A 3 53.00 41.08 21.78
CA ARG A 3 52.20 40.03 22.42
C ARG A 3 50.90 39.71 21.66
N GLN A 4 50.43 40.63 20.82
CA GLN A 4 49.23 40.43 20.00
C GLN A 4 49.45 39.56 18.74
N ARG A 5 50.71 39.25 18.39
CA ARG A 5 51.06 38.38 17.25
C ARG A 5 51.16 36.89 17.60
N LEU A 6 50.98 36.53 18.88
CA LEU A 6 50.96 35.15 19.35
C LEU A 6 49.52 34.66 19.61
N ILE A 7 48.54 35.25 18.93
CA ILE A 7 47.16 34.76 18.84
C ILE A 7 46.98 33.77 17.66
N LEU A 8 48.03 33.51 16.85
CA LEU A 8 47.85 32.84 15.55
C LEU A 8 48.37 31.41 15.38
N VAL A 9 48.85 30.69 16.41
CA VAL A 9 49.48 29.35 16.18
C VAL A 9 48.97 28.20 17.06
N ALA A 10 48.18 28.39 18.12
CA ALA A 10 47.91 27.29 19.05
C ALA A 10 46.45 27.17 19.50
N ALA A 11 45.55 26.71 18.61
CA ALA A 11 44.32 25.99 19.01
C ALA A 11 43.67 25.27 17.80
N ALA A 12 44.47 24.73 16.89
CA ALA A 12 44.00 23.93 15.74
C ALA A 12 44.31 22.44 15.96
N ALA A 13 43.89 21.85 17.09
CA ALA A 13 44.00 20.40 17.36
C ALA A 13 43.29 19.97 18.67
N GLY A 14 42.02 20.32 18.88
CA GLY A 14 41.33 20.01 20.15
C GLY A 14 39.81 19.87 20.06
N LEU A 15 39.28 19.41 18.94
CA LEU A 15 37.84 19.35 18.66
C LEU A 15 37.40 17.97 18.16
N THR A 16 37.96 16.89 18.73
CA THR A 16 37.68 15.50 18.32
C THR A 16 37.31 14.54 19.46
N ALA A 17 36.97 15.00 20.67
CA ALA A 17 36.64 14.08 21.77
C ALA A 17 35.70 14.67 22.85
N ALA A 18 34.49 15.09 22.49
CA ALA A 18 33.44 15.40 23.49
C ALA A 18 32.00 15.41 22.93
N ALA A 19 31.67 14.57 21.93
CA ALA A 19 30.34 14.57 21.31
C ALA A 19 29.59 13.22 21.40
N LEU A 20 29.94 12.36 22.37
CA LEU A 20 29.36 11.02 22.51
C LEU A 20 28.69 10.75 23.86
N THR A 21 28.28 11.79 24.58
CA THR A 21 27.50 11.60 25.81
C THR A 21 26.37 12.62 25.89
N LEU A 22 25.15 12.08 25.84
CA LEU A 22 23.90 12.65 26.39
C LEU A 22 23.10 13.58 25.47
N GLY A 23 21.96 13.09 24.97
CA GLY A 23 20.97 13.95 24.33
C GLY A 23 19.88 13.23 23.55
N GLY A 24 19.22 12.24 24.15
CA GLY A 24 17.90 11.82 23.67
C GLY A 24 16.84 12.87 24.00
N VAL A 25 15.67 12.71 23.36
CA VAL A 25 14.38 13.43 23.56
C VAL A 25 14.10 14.55 22.55
N LEU A 26 13.44 14.13 21.45
CA LEU A 26 12.19 14.67 20.91
C LEU A 26 11.96 16.18 21.07
N HIS A 27 12.20 16.93 19.99
CA HIS A 27 11.33 18.07 19.67
C HIS A 27 11.15 18.17 18.16
N ASP A 28 9.90 17.93 17.76
CA ASP A 28 9.32 18.40 16.52
C ASP A 28 9.45 19.93 16.49
N SER A 29 10.20 20.43 15.54
CA SER A 29 10.17 21.83 15.14
C SER A 29 10.35 21.87 13.64
N SER A 30 9.22 22.02 12.97
CA SER A 30 9.13 22.54 11.62
C SER A 30 10.08 23.72 11.43
N SER A 31 10.96 23.62 10.44
CA SER A 31 11.62 24.76 9.83
C SER A 31 11.88 24.41 8.38
N ALA A 32 11.08 25.03 7.52
CA ALA A 32 11.30 25.03 6.09
C ALA A 32 12.67 25.64 5.78
N SER A 33 13.36 25.07 4.80
CA SER A 33 14.31 25.81 3.97
C SER A 33 14.22 25.29 2.55
N PRO A 34 14.08 26.18 1.55
CA PRO A 34 13.89 25.81 0.16
C PRO A 34 15.24 25.57 -0.50
N THR A 35 15.43 24.44 -1.15
CA THR A 35 16.38 24.33 -2.27
C THR A 35 15.86 23.28 -3.23
N ALA A 36 15.66 23.71 -4.47
CA ALA A 36 15.12 22.92 -5.55
C ALA A 36 16.05 21.75 -5.91
N ALA A 37 15.56 20.55 -5.65
CA ALA A 37 15.71 19.41 -6.55
C ALA A 37 14.35 18.74 -6.57
N ALA A 38 13.72 18.68 -7.74
CA ALA A 38 12.49 17.93 -7.95
C ALA A 38 12.80 16.43 -7.75
N GLN A 39 12.84 16.01 -6.49
CA GLN A 39 12.73 14.62 -6.10
C GLN A 39 11.29 14.25 -6.47
N VAL A 40 11.13 13.44 -7.51
CA VAL A 40 9.91 12.64 -7.67
C VAL A 40 9.92 11.70 -6.48
N ALA A 41 9.46 12.20 -5.33
CA ALA A 41 9.17 11.37 -4.19
C ALA A 41 8.21 10.30 -4.72
N PRO A 42 8.46 9.00 -4.49
CA PRO A 42 7.38 8.06 -4.57
C PRO A 42 6.35 8.61 -3.58
N THR A 43 5.24 9.14 -4.08
CA THR A 43 4.05 9.24 -3.25
C THR A 43 3.75 7.79 -2.90
N SER A 44 4.27 7.36 -1.75
CA SER A 44 3.88 6.13 -1.09
C SER A 44 2.42 6.33 -0.66
N ALA A 45 1.53 6.33 -1.65
CA ALA A 45 0.11 6.17 -1.48
C ALA A 45 -0.12 4.70 -1.11
N SER A 46 0.26 4.36 0.11
CA SER A 46 -0.30 3.31 0.95
C SER A 46 0.73 3.01 2.04
N GLY A 47 0.65 3.74 3.15
CA GLY A 47 0.91 3.08 4.43
C GLY A 47 -0.11 1.96 4.51
N GLN A 48 0.25 0.76 4.06
CA GLN A 48 -0.60 -0.42 4.18
C GLN A 48 -0.96 -0.52 5.66
N PRO A 49 -2.24 -0.37 6.02
CA PRO A 49 -2.61 -0.43 7.42
C PRO A 49 -2.17 -1.81 7.94
N SER A 50 -1.38 -1.80 9.01
CA SER A 50 -1.09 -3.01 9.76
C SER A 50 -2.42 -3.69 10.15
N PRO A 51 -2.49 -5.02 10.30
CA PRO A 51 -3.75 -5.72 10.58
C PRO A 51 -4.58 -5.17 11.75
N GLY A 52 -3.94 -4.53 12.74
CA GLY A 52 -4.63 -3.83 13.82
C GLY A 52 -5.16 -2.44 13.46
N ASN A 53 -4.54 -1.75 12.50
CA ASN A 53 -4.92 -0.42 12.05
C ASN A 53 -6.18 -0.45 11.17
N THR A 54 -6.39 -1.50 10.38
CA THR A 54 -7.55 -1.57 9.46
C THR A 54 -8.90 -1.54 10.20
N LEU A 55 -9.00 -2.19 11.37
CA LEU A 55 -10.21 -2.13 12.19
C LEU A 55 -10.48 -0.72 12.72
N ALA A 56 -9.44 -0.03 13.19
CA ALA A 56 -9.54 1.35 13.67
C ALA A 56 -9.94 2.32 12.54
N VAL A 57 -9.37 2.13 11.34
CA VAL A 57 -9.74 2.88 10.13
C VAL A 57 -11.21 2.68 9.80
N ALA A 58 -11.70 1.43 9.77
CA ALA A 58 -13.10 1.13 9.50
C ALA A 58 -14.03 1.78 10.54
N ALA A 59 -13.69 1.70 11.82
CA ALA A 59 -14.47 2.31 12.90
C ALA A 59 -14.55 3.85 12.76
N ARG A 60 -13.44 4.51 12.40
CA ARG A 60 -13.41 5.96 12.16
C ARG A 60 -14.28 6.33 10.97
N LEU A 61 -14.20 5.60 9.86
CA LEU A 61 -15.01 5.84 8.66
C LEU A 61 -16.51 5.65 8.96
N GLN A 62 -16.87 4.61 9.71
CA GLN A 62 -18.24 4.43 10.19
C GLN A 62 -18.71 5.58 11.08
N ALA A 63 -17.84 6.14 11.92
CA ALA A 63 -18.17 7.33 12.71
C ALA A 63 -18.44 8.55 11.83
N THR A 64 -17.61 8.79 10.80
CA THR A 64 -17.84 9.83 9.80
C THR A 64 -19.21 9.65 9.12
N LEU A 65 -19.53 8.44 8.68
CA LEU A 65 -20.79 8.14 7.98
C LEU A 65 -22.03 8.20 8.88
N ARG A 66 -21.89 8.11 10.20
CA ARG A 66 -23.00 8.39 11.13
C ARG A 66 -23.37 9.88 11.14
N GLY A 67 -22.39 10.77 10.97
CA GLY A 67 -22.61 12.23 10.89
C GLY A 67 -22.93 12.71 9.48
N ASN A 68 -22.31 12.12 8.46
CA ASN A 68 -22.56 12.40 7.06
C ASN A 68 -22.76 11.10 6.26
N PRO A 69 -23.99 10.60 6.17
CA PRO A 69 -24.27 9.30 5.56
C PRO A 69 -24.00 9.21 4.05
N ASN A 70 -23.84 10.36 3.38
CA ASN A 70 -23.63 10.43 1.93
C ASN A 70 -22.21 10.89 1.56
N ASP A 71 -21.26 10.77 2.49
CA ASP A 71 -19.85 11.06 2.23
C ASP A 71 -19.21 9.97 1.36
N VAL A 72 -19.21 10.18 0.05
CA VAL A 72 -18.75 9.20 -0.96
C VAL A 72 -17.30 8.74 -0.71
N PRO A 73 -16.31 9.63 -0.45
CA PRO A 73 -14.94 9.19 -0.16
C PRO A 73 -14.84 8.27 1.08
N SER A 74 -15.67 8.50 2.11
CA SER A 74 -15.73 7.62 3.27
C SER A 74 -16.38 6.28 2.96
N LEU A 75 -17.42 6.24 2.10
CA LEU A 75 -18.02 5.00 1.63
C LEU A 75 -17.03 4.15 0.84
N ASP A 76 -16.29 4.75 -0.09
CA ASP A 76 -15.24 4.08 -0.85
C ASP A 76 -14.16 3.49 0.05
N SER A 77 -13.63 4.34 0.93
CA SER A 77 -12.57 3.96 1.86
C SER A 77 -13.04 2.85 2.80
N LEU A 78 -14.30 2.89 3.24
CA LEU A 78 -14.88 1.86 4.10
C LEU A 78 -15.01 0.54 3.35
N GLY A 79 -15.47 0.60 2.10
CA GLY A 79 -15.53 -0.55 1.20
C GLY A 79 -14.18 -1.24 1.06
N LEU A 80 -13.12 -0.48 0.79
CA LEU A 80 -11.76 -1.01 0.65
C LEU A 80 -11.20 -1.53 1.99
N ALA A 81 -11.43 -0.82 3.09
CA ALA A 81 -11.03 -1.27 4.42
C ALA A 81 -11.67 -2.60 4.79
N TYR A 82 -12.93 -2.84 4.42
CA TYR A 82 -13.55 -4.15 4.62
C TYR A 82 -12.92 -5.27 3.79
N GLN A 83 -12.53 -5.03 2.54
CA GLN A 83 -11.80 -6.05 1.77
C GLN A 83 -10.46 -6.39 2.45
N GLN A 84 -9.79 -5.39 3.01
CA GLN A 84 -8.56 -5.59 3.75
C GLN A 84 -8.81 -6.40 5.04
N ARG A 85 -9.88 -6.09 5.81
CA ARG A 85 -10.30 -6.91 6.96
C ARG A 85 -10.57 -8.37 6.60
N ALA A 86 -11.19 -8.63 5.45
CA ALA A 86 -11.41 -9.99 4.98
C ALA A 86 -10.09 -10.75 4.75
N ARG A 87 -9.07 -10.09 4.18
CA ARG A 87 -7.72 -10.67 3.97
C ARG A 87 -6.98 -10.91 5.27
N GLU A 88 -7.17 -10.05 6.27
CA GLU A 88 -6.52 -10.15 7.58
C GLU A 88 -7.14 -11.22 8.48
N THR A 89 -8.46 -11.35 8.44
CA THR A 89 -9.22 -12.21 9.37
C THR A 89 -9.60 -13.55 8.76
N GLY A 90 -9.64 -13.65 7.43
CA GLY A 90 -10.24 -14.80 6.74
C GLY A 90 -11.77 -14.82 6.78
N ASP A 91 -12.42 -13.80 7.35
CA ASP A 91 -13.88 -13.73 7.45
C ASP A 91 -14.50 -13.14 6.17
N PRO A 92 -15.25 -13.94 5.38
CA PRO A 92 -15.86 -13.48 4.14
C PRO A 92 -17.04 -12.51 4.33
N THR A 93 -17.60 -12.37 5.54
CA THR A 93 -18.70 -11.42 5.80
C THR A 93 -18.30 -9.98 5.51
N TYR A 94 -17.02 -9.65 5.67
CA TYR A 94 -16.48 -8.35 5.30
C TYR A 94 -16.55 -8.06 3.80
N TYR A 95 -16.53 -9.09 2.94
CA TYR A 95 -16.75 -8.88 1.51
C TYR A 95 -18.19 -8.39 1.22
N THR A 96 -19.19 -8.89 1.95
CA THR A 96 -20.57 -8.38 1.82
C THR A 96 -20.67 -6.93 2.26
N LYS A 97 -20.05 -6.57 3.39
CA LYS A 97 -20.01 -5.19 3.86
C LYS A 97 -19.28 -4.25 2.88
N SER A 98 -18.21 -4.74 2.25
CA SER A 98 -17.51 -4.02 1.19
C SER A 98 -18.43 -3.72 0.01
N ASP A 99 -19.16 -4.74 -0.44
CA ASP A 99 -20.11 -4.67 -1.54
C ASP A 99 -21.17 -3.57 -1.32
N GLU A 100 -21.77 -3.56 -0.13
CA GLU A 100 -22.81 -2.60 0.26
C GLU A 100 -22.29 -1.17 0.27
N ALA A 101 -21.11 -0.93 0.85
CA ALA A 101 -20.52 0.40 0.93
C ALA A 101 -20.20 0.97 -0.47
N LEU A 102 -19.60 0.15 -1.34
CA LEU A 102 -19.20 0.55 -2.70
C LEU A 102 -20.41 0.73 -3.62
N HIS A 103 -21.43 -0.11 -3.52
CA HIS A 103 -22.68 0.09 -4.26
C HIS A 103 -23.42 1.35 -3.80
N ARG A 104 -23.36 1.68 -2.50
CA ARG A 104 -23.91 2.94 -2.00
C ARG A 104 -23.16 4.15 -2.54
N ALA A 105 -21.83 4.09 -2.62
CA ALA A 105 -21.02 5.12 -3.28
C ALA A 105 -21.44 5.31 -4.74
N LEU A 106 -21.60 4.23 -5.52
CA LEU A 106 -22.08 4.29 -6.91
C LEU A 106 -23.51 4.80 -7.05
N ALA A 107 -24.39 4.51 -6.09
CA ALA A 107 -25.75 5.05 -6.10
C ALA A 107 -25.76 6.58 -5.96
N LEU A 108 -24.78 7.16 -5.24
CA LEU A 108 -24.62 8.60 -5.09
C LEU A 108 -23.86 9.22 -6.27
N VAL A 109 -22.81 8.54 -6.75
CA VAL A 109 -21.97 8.97 -7.87
C VAL A 109 -21.81 7.82 -8.87
N PRO A 110 -22.67 7.74 -9.91
CA PRO A 110 -22.68 6.59 -10.84
C PRO A 110 -21.41 6.39 -11.67
N ARG A 111 -20.54 7.39 -11.74
CA ARG A 111 -19.25 7.34 -12.46
C ARG A 111 -18.05 7.34 -11.53
N ASP A 112 -18.25 6.93 -10.27
CA ASP A 112 -17.16 6.83 -9.32
C ASP A 112 -16.18 5.71 -9.72
N LEU A 113 -14.98 6.13 -10.11
CA LEU A 113 -13.93 5.22 -10.56
C LEU A 113 -13.31 4.44 -9.40
N LEU A 114 -13.28 5.00 -8.18
CA LEU A 114 -12.78 4.29 -6.99
C LEU A 114 -13.77 3.22 -6.57
N ALA A 115 -15.07 3.54 -6.51
CA ALA A 115 -16.08 2.54 -6.19
C ALA A 115 -16.10 1.40 -7.24
N THR A 116 -16.05 1.74 -8.52
CA THR A 116 -15.98 0.76 -9.63
C THR A 116 -14.73 -0.12 -9.54
N SER A 117 -13.57 0.47 -9.27
CA SER A 117 -12.31 -0.26 -9.06
C SER A 117 -12.37 -1.17 -7.83
N GLY A 118 -12.96 -0.68 -6.74
CA GLY A 118 -13.18 -1.42 -5.51
C GLY A 118 -14.06 -2.65 -5.73
N LEU A 119 -15.15 -2.53 -6.49
CA LEU A 119 -16.00 -3.66 -6.87
C LEU A 119 -15.25 -4.64 -7.78
N GLY A 120 -14.39 -4.15 -8.68
CA GLY A 120 -13.51 -5.00 -9.48
C GLY A 120 -12.56 -5.84 -8.60
N SER A 121 -11.92 -5.22 -7.61
CA SER A 121 -11.10 -5.90 -6.60
C SER A 121 -11.91 -6.91 -5.78
N LEU A 122 -13.14 -6.55 -5.38
CA LEU A 122 -14.04 -7.44 -4.65
C LEU A 122 -14.39 -8.68 -5.47
N ALA A 123 -14.70 -8.50 -6.75
CA ALA A 123 -14.97 -9.57 -7.68
C ALA A 123 -13.74 -10.50 -7.82
N LEU A 124 -12.52 -9.96 -7.90
CA LEU A 124 -11.29 -10.76 -7.90
C LEU A 124 -11.12 -11.56 -6.62
N SER A 125 -11.32 -10.94 -5.45
CA SER A 125 -11.29 -11.62 -4.15
C SER A 125 -12.32 -12.74 -4.03
N ARG A 126 -13.47 -12.61 -4.71
CA ARG A 126 -14.52 -13.63 -4.79
C ARG A 126 -14.33 -14.60 -5.97
N HIS A 127 -13.19 -14.56 -6.66
CA HIS A 127 -12.87 -15.36 -7.85
C HIS A 127 -13.87 -15.20 -9.02
N ARG A 128 -14.53 -14.05 -9.10
CA ARG A 128 -15.45 -13.67 -10.19
C ARG A 128 -14.72 -12.90 -11.28
N PHE A 129 -13.78 -13.57 -11.95
CA PHE A 129 -12.88 -12.93 -12.92
C PHE A 129 -13.61 -12.23 -14.09
N ARG A 130 -14.72 -12.82 -14.57
CA ARG A 130 -15.53 -12.22 -15.65
C ARG A 130 -16.12 -10.86 -15.24
N GLU A 131 -16.66 -10.79 -14.02
CA GLU A 131 -17.22 -9.57 -13.47
C GLU A 131 -16.14 -8.51 -13.26
N ALA A 132 -14.98 -8.90 -12.70
CA ALA A 132 -13.83 -8.01 -12.55
C ALA A 132 -13.34 -7.42 -13.89
N LEU A 133 -13.33 -8.22 -14.97
CA LEU A 133 -12.97 -7.74 -16.31
C LEU A 133 -13.97 -6.72 -16.85
N VAL A 134 -15.26 -6.91 -16.61
CA VAL A 134 -16.29 -5.95 -17.02
C VAL A 134 -16.13 -4.63 -16.26
N LEU A 135 -15.94 -4.69 -14.94
CA LEU A 135 -15.74 -3.51 -14.09
C LEU A 135 -14.43 -2.77 -14.41
N GLY A 136 -13.37 -3.47 -14.81
CA GLY A 136 -12.07 -2.88 -15.13
C GLY A 136 -11.96 -2.23 -16.51
N ARG A 137 -12.80 -2.62 -17.48
CA ARG A 137 -12.73 -2.11 -18.87
C ARG A 137 -12.89 -0.58 -18.98
N PRO A 138 -13.89 0.05 -18.35
CA PRO A 138 -14.04 1.51 -18.39
C PRO A 138 -12.81 2.25 -17.85
N LEU A 139 -12.21 1.72 -16.77
CA LEU A 139 -11.03 2.32 -16.13
C LEU A 139 -9.82 2.33 -17.07
N ALA A 140 -9.60 1.23 -17.80
CA ALA A 140 -8.53 1.12 -18.78
C ALA A 140 -8.71 2.09 -19.96
N THR A 141 -9.95 2.27 -20.43
CA THR A 141 -10.24 3.23 -21.51
C THR A 141 -9.95 4.67 -21.10
N THR A 142 -10.33 5.06 -19.88
CA THR A 142 -10.10 6.40 -19.33
C THR A 142 -8.61 6.70 -19.13
N ALA A 143 -7.86 5.73 -18.58
CA ALA A 143 -6.40 5.87 -18.40
C ALA A 143 -5.69 5.99 -19.76
N SER A 144 -6.11 5.21 -20.75
CA SER A 144 -5.53 5.26 -22.10
C SER A 144 -5.81 6.58 -22.81
N SER A 145 -7.01 7.16 -22.67
CA SER A 145 -7.30 8.48 -23.23
C SER A 145 -6.52 9.58 -22.55
N ALA A 146 -6.36 9.54 -21.22
CA ALA A 146 -5.57 10.51 -20.47
C ALA A 146 -4.08 10.44 -20.85
N MET A 147 -3.53 9.23 -21.01
CA MET A 147 -2.15 9.07 -21.47
C MET A 147 -1.96 9.62 -22.89
N ARG A 148 -2.93 9.40 -23.80
CA ARG A 148 -2.90 9.94 -25.17
C ARG A 148 -2.99 11.46 -25.21
N SER A 149 -3.83 12.09 -24.39
CA SER A 149 -3.92 13.56 -24.33
C SER A 149 -2.64 14.19 -23.77
N SER A 150 -1.95 13.50 -22.87
CA SER A 150 -0.69 14.00 -22.29
C SER A 150 0.55 13.73 -23.17
N SER A 151 0.44 12.85 -24.16
CA SER A 151 1.56 12.49 -25.05
C SER A 151 1.69 13.38 -26.30
N SER A 152 0.85 14.41 -26.47
CA SER A 152 1.07 15.45 -27.49
C SER A 152 2.30 16.32 -27.22
N ALA A 153 2.99 16.15 -26.08
CA ALA A 153 4.21 16.87 -25.70
C ALA A 153 5.52 16.06 -25.88
N ALA A 154 5.48 14.83 -26.40
CA ALA A 154 6.69 14.01 -26.55
C ALA A 154 6.71 13.24 -27.88
N THR A 155 6.88 13.95 -28.99
CA THR A 155 7.35 13.36 -30.25
C THR A 155 8.87 13.18 -30.19
N THR A 156 9.35 12.37 -29.25
CA THR A 156 10.66 11.75 -29.35
C THR A 156 10.40 10.31 -29.79
N PRO A 157 10.86 9.88 -30.98
CA PRO A 157 10.63 8.51 -31.41
C PRO A 157 11.19 7.55 -30.35
N PRO A 158 10.40 6.59 -29.84
CA PRO A 158 10.92 5.65 -28.86
C PRO A 158 12.03 4.86 -29.54
N SER A 159 13.26 4.98 -29.02
CA SER A 159 14.29 3.99 -29.28
C SER A 159 13.71 2.65 -28.83
N ARG A 160 13.55 1.77 -29.81
CA ARG A 160 12.87 0.50 -29.71
C ARG A 160 13.66 -0.42 -28.78
N LEU A 161 13.43 -0.36 -27.48
CA LEU A 161 13.86 -1.39 -26.54
C LEU A 161 12.87 -2.55 -26.62
N SER A 162 12.87 -3.25 -27.75
CA SER A 162 12.32 -4.59 -27.83
C SER A 162 13.29 -5.55 -27.17
N THR A 163 13.25 -5.63 -25.83
CA THR A 163 13.65 -6.83 -25.12
C THR A 163 12.37 -7.63 -24.83
N PRO A 164 12.15 -8.79 -25.49
CA PRO A 164 11.07 -9.66 -25.07
C PRO A 164 11.34 -10.11 -23.63
N TRP A 165 10.31 -10.04 -22.78
CA TRP A 165 10.28 -10.67 -21.47
C TRP A 165 10.50 -12.17 -21.66
N ARG A 166 11.77 -12.61 -21.66
CA ARG A 166 12.09 -14.01 -21.46
C ARG A 166 11.71 -14.33 -20.03
N ALA A 167 10.62 -15.07 -19.88
CA ALA A 167 10.36 -15.84 -18.67
C ALA A 167 11.65 -16.59 -18.31
N SER A 168 12.32 -16.14 -17.27
CA SER A 168 13.37 -16.87 -16.61
C SER A 168 12.71 -18.00 -15.84
N SER A 169 12.27 -19.05 -16.54
CA SER A 169 12.12 -20.38 -15.97
C SER A 169 13.52 -20.91 -15.67
N ARG A 170 14.15 -20.33 -14.62
CA ARG A 170 15.19 -21.06 -13.91
C ARG A 170 14.48 -22.26 -13.31
N ALA A 171 14.82 -23.42 -13.88
CA ALA A 171 14.51 -24.71 -13.32
C ALA A 171 14.73 -24.66 -11.81
N PHE A 172 13.69 -25.01 -11.04
CA PHE A 172 13.88 -25.38 -9.65
C PHE A 172 14.92 -26.51 -9.65
N PRO A 173 16.07 -26.37 -8.96
CA PRO A 173 16.91 -27.51 -8.74
C PRO A 173 16.07 -28.54 -7.97
N ARG A 174 15.96 -29.76 -8.50
CA ARG A 174 15.45 -30.92 -7.78
C ARG A 174 16.22 -30.99 -6.46
N MET A 175 15.54 -30.69 -5.35
CA MET A 175 16.06 -30.98 -4.01
C MET A 175 16.27 -32.50 -3.91
N PRO A 176 17.49 -32.99 -3.63
CA PRO A 176 17.68 -34.39 -3.28
C PRO A 176 16.97 -34.66 -1.94
N GLY A 177 16.33 -35.83 -1.87
CA GLY A 177 15.26 -36.16 -0.93
C GLY A 177 15.59 -35.93 0.54
N SER A 178 14.63 -35.32 1.25
CA SER A 178 14.56 -35.42 2.70
C SER A 178 14.01 -36.81 3.08
N PRO A 179 14.64 -37.50 4.04
CA PRO A 179 14.13 -38.79 4.50
C PRO A 179 12.80 -38.58 5.22
N THR A 180 11.79 -39.28 4.73
CA THR A 180 10.60 -39.66 5.46
C THR A 180 10.97 -40.19 6.85
N ARG A 181 10.49 -39.51 7.90
CA ARG A 181 10.14 -40.19 9.15
C ARG A 181 8.80 -39.67 9.66
N ALA A 182 7.85 -40.59 9.67
CA ALA A 182 6.51 -40.47 10.22
C ALA A 182 6.53 -40.25 11.74
N SER A 183 5.53 -39.54 12.24
CA SER A 183 4.58 -40.05 13.25
C SER A 183 3.61 -38.93 13.67
N CYS A 184 2.41 -38.94 13.12
CA CYS A 184 1.25 -38.33 13.77
C CYS A 184 0.35 -39.46 14.25
N SER A 185 0.52 -39.86 15.50
CA SER A 185 -0.43 -40.70 16.22
C SER A 185 -1.65 -39.85 16.58
N ALA A 186 -2.71 -39.94 15.80
CA ALA A 186 -4.03 -39.42 16.17
C ALA A 186 -4.81 -40.55 16.85
N THR A 187 -4.86 -40.53 18.18
CA THR A 187 -5.78 -41.35 18.98
C THR A 187 -7.18 -40.77 18.84
N PHE A 188 -8.10 -41.54 18.25
CA PHE A 188 -9.52 -41.21 18.10
C PHE A 188 -10.31 -41.96 19.19
N PRO A 189 -11.02 -41.29 20.12
CA PRO A 189 -11.96 -41.99 20.97
C PRO A 189 -13.32 -42.15 20.28
N GLY A 190 -13.64 -43.41 19.98
CA GLY A 190 -14.92 -44.08 20.22
C GLY A 190 -16.22 -43.36 19.85
N ARG A 191 -16.80 -43.76 18.71
CA ARG A 191 -18.21 -43.59 18.39
C ARG A 191 -18.93 -44.90 18.75
N SER A 192 -19.60 -44.95 19.90
CA SER A 192 -20.50 -46.07 20.23
C SER A 192 -21.89 -45.76 19.70
N ALA A 193 -22.35 -46.62 18.79
CA ALA A 193 -23.73 -46.74 18.39
C ALA A 193 -24.40 -47.82 19.26
N ARG A 194 -25.42 -47.43 20.03
CA ARG A 194 -26.66 -48.19 20.23
C ARG A 194 -27.70 -47.33 20.94
#